data_AF-A0A9X7ZFR5-F1
#
_entry.id   AF-A0A9X7ZFR5-F1
#
_cell.length_a   1.000
_cell.length_b   1.000
_cell.length_c   1.000
_cell.angle_alpha   90.00
_cell.angle_beta   90.00
_cell.angle_gamma   90.00
#
_symmetry.space_group_name_H-M   'P 1'
#
loop_
_entity.id
_entity.type
_entity.pdbx_description
1 polymer ?
#
loop_
_entity_poly.entity_id
_entity_poly.type
_entity_poly.pdbx_seq_one_letter_code
_entity_poly.pdbx_strand_id
1 'polypeptide(L)'
;MTAYPTATAVAGAPIPLEPAPPAPAPAPAPPAPSGVPLPTTGEVSGMLTRLSDAGIGYKEKADLVENGITQHEGHELDSELRKDYRDGELPYNFDVINVVQTGEGQGLANVTISGPKMPAPQTVPLQLVDQGRWVLSHDSATQLMQILAAH
;
A
#
# COMPACT_ATOMS: atom_id res chain seq x y z
N MET A 1 -31.86 -60.28 -10.87
CA MET A 1 -31.75 -58.81 -10.98
C MET A 1 -30.65 -58.53 -11.99
N THR A 2 -30.89 -58.68 -13.31
CA THR A 2 -31.65 -57.80 -14.24
C THR A 2 -30.93 -56.46 -14.41
N ALA A 3 -30.60 -55.90 -15.58
CA ALA A 3 -30.49 -56.28 -16.99
C ALA A 3 -29.78 -55.08 -17.68
N TYR A 4 -29.05 -55.29 -18.79
CA TYR A 4 -28.61 -54.20 -19.67
C TYR A 4 -29.77 -53.75 -20.56
N PRO A 5 -29.78 -52.47 -20.98
CA PRO A 5 -29.71 -52.28 -22.42
C PRO A 5 -28.78 -51.13 -22.87
N THR A 6 -28.12 -51.41 -23.99
CA THR A 6 -27.50 -50.48 -24.95
C THR A 6 -28.55 -49.59 -25.62
N ALA A 7 -28.20 -48.34 -25.94
CA ALA A 7 -28.89 -47.56 -26.98
C ALA A 7 -27.89 -46.67 -27.74
N THR A 8 -28.01 -46.70 -29.07
CA THR A 8 -27.18 -46.08 -30.10
C THR A 8 -28.01 -45.04 -30.88
N ALA A 9 -27.33 -44.02 -31.45
CA ALA A 9 -27.72 -43.15 -32.60
C ALA A 9 -28.78 -42.04 -32.37
N VAL A 10 -28.81 -40.86 -33.04
CA VAL A 10 -27.93 -40.11 -33.99
C VAL A 10 -28.53 -38.69 -34.18
N ALA A 11 -27.71 -37.75 -34.71
CA ALA A 11 -28.06 -36.58 -35.55
C ALA A 11 -28.17 -35.18 -34.90
N GLY A 12 -27.13 -34.37 -35.14
CA GLY A 12 -27.15 -32.91 -35.19
C GLY A 12 -25.94 -32.42 -36.01
N ALA A 13 -26.19 -31.69 -37.09
CA ALA A 13 -25.26 -31.27 -38.16
C ALA A 13 -24.08 -30.37 -37.68
N PRO A 14 -23.00 -30.19 -38.48
CA PRO A 14 -21.80 -29.47 -38.05
C PRO A 14 -22.07 -27.96 -38.02
N ILE A 15 -21.89 -27.34 -36.86
CA ILE A 15 -21.78 -25.88 -36.74
C ILE A 15 -20.35 -25.51 -37.15
N PRO A 16 -20.15 -24.57 -38.09
CA PRO A 16 -18.84 -23.96 -38.25
C PRO A 16 -18.53 -23.21 -36.95
N LEU A 17 -17.62 -23.75 -36.16
CA LEU A 17 -17.05 -23.05 -35.02
C LEU A 17 -16.29 -21.84 -35.58
N GLU A 18 -16.92 -20.66 -35.47
CA GLU A 18 -16.20 -19.39 -35.52
C GLU A 18 -14.95 -19.50 -34.61
N PRO A 19 -13.78 -19.01 -35.06
CA PRO A 19 -12.61 -18.99 -34.20
C PRO A 19 -12.93 -18.15 -32.96
N ALA A 20 -12.81 -18.78 -31.79
CA ALA A 20 -12.97 -18.10 -30.51
C ALA A 20 -12.03 -16.87 -30.45
N PRO A 21 -12.49 -15.74 -29.89
CA PRO A 21 -11.63 -14.59 -29.67
C PRO A 21 -10.40 -15.00 -28.82
N PRO A 22 -9.21 -14.44 -29.08
CA PRO A 22 -8.02 -14.76 -28.31
C PRO A 22 -8.29 -14.49 -26.83
N ALA A 23 -7.95 -15.48 -25.99
CA ALA A 23 -8.05 -15.35 -24.55
C ALA A 23 -7.31 -14.08 -24.09
N PRO A 24 -7.83 -13.33 -23.09
CA PRO A 24 -7.09 -12.24 -22.50
C PRO A 24 -5.75 -12.79 -22.00
N ALA A 25 -4.67 -12.07 -22.31
CA ALA A 25 -3.32 -12.44 -21.87
C ALA A 25 -3.36 -12.77 -20.36
N PRO A 26 -2.63 -13.81 -19.91
CA PRO A 26 -2.53 -14.09 -18.48
C PRO A 26 -2.06 -12.81 -17.80
N ALA A 27 -2.79 -12.37 -16.77
CA ALA A 27 -2.33 -11.29 -15.91
C ALA A 27 -0.88 -11.62 -15.50
N PRO A 28 0.03 -10.62 -15.48
CA PRO A 28 1.40 -10.85 -15.06
C PRO A 28 1.37 -11.59 -13.72
N ALA A 29 2.10 -12.71 -13.66
CA ALA A 29 2.22 -13.48 -12.44
C ALA A 29 2.61 -12.53 -11.29
N PRO A 30 2.06 -12.70 -10.07
CA PRO A 30 2.52 -11.93 -8.93
C PRO A 30 4.05 -11.99 -8.88
N PRO A 31 4.74 -10.86 -8.68
CA PRO A 31 6.20 -10.87 -8.59
C PRO A 31 6.61 -11.93 -7.58
N ALA A 32 7.60 -12.75 -7.95
CA ALA A 32 8.13 -13.77 -7.07
C ALA A 32 8.50 -13.09 -5.74
N PRO A 33 8.16 -13.69 -4.58
CA PRO A 33 8.47 -13.06 -3.32
C PRO A 33 9.97 -12.84 -3.27
N SER A 34 10.39 -11.57 -3.32
CA SER A 34 11.76 -11.20 -3.02
C SER A 34 12.10 -11.88 -1.70
N GLY A 35 13.25 -12.54 -1.59
CA GLY A 35 13.65 -13.24 -0.36
C GLY A 35 13.75 -12.33 0.88
N VAL A 36 13.42 -11.04 0.75
CA VAL A 36 13.23 -10.08 1.82
C VAL A 36 11.79 -10.19 2.34
N PRO A 37 11.59 -10.57 3.61
CA PRO A 37 10.26 -10.62 4.20
C PRO A 37 9.61 -9.23 4.13
N LEU A 38 8.35 -9.17 3.69
CA LEU A 38 7.55 -7.96 3.69
C LEU A 38 7.54 -7.31 5.10
N PRO A 39 7.51 -5.98 5.21
CA PRO A 39 7.47 -5.33 6.50
C PRO A 39 6.13 -5.67 7.16
N THR A 40 6.18 -5.96 8.45
CA THR A 40 4.97 -6.23 9.20
C THR A 40 4.16 -4.94 9.37
N THR A 41 2.85 -5.11 9.52
CA THR A 41 1.90 -4.02 9.81
C THR A 41 2.37 -3.11 10.95
N GLY A 42 2.94 -3.70 12.01
CA GLY A 42 3.49 -2.96 13.17
C GLY A 42 4.78 -2.20 12.88
N GLU A 43 5.62 -2.71 11.97
CA GLU A 43 6.82 -1.98 11.53
C GLU A 43 6.44 -0.76 10.70
N VAL A 44 5.47 -0.91 9.79
CA VAL A 44 4.97 0.21 8.98
C VAL A 44 4.32 1.26 9.87
N SER A 45 3.43 0.88 10.80
CA SER A 45 2.80 1.84 11.70
C SER A 45 3.80 2.53 12.63
N GLY A 46 4.81 1.80 13.13
CA GLY A 46 5.90 2.37 13.92
C GLY A 46 6.75 3.38 13.13
N MET A 47 7.04 3.07 11.86
CA MET A 47 7.75 3.97 10.96
C MET A 47 6.96 5.25 10.70
N LEU A 48 5.66 5.13 10.42
CA LEU A 48 4.77 6.28 10.21
C LEU A 48 4.59 7.12 11.47
N THR A 49 4.48 6.46 12.63
CA THR A 49 4.43 7.14 13.93
C THR A 49 5.68 7.99 14.15
N ARG A 50 6.88 7.46 13.83
CA ARG A 50 8.11 8.26 13.87
C ARG A 50 8.10 9.38 12.85
N LEU A 51 7.63 9.11 11.62
CA LEU A 51 7.52 10.13 10.59
C LEU A 51 6.59 11.28 11.03
N SER A 52 5.56 11.01 11.81
CA SER A 52 4.64 12.00 12.38
C SER A 52 5.00 12.49 13.79
N ASP A 53 6.16 12.10 14.31
CA ASP A 53 6.62 12.55 15.63
C ASP A 53 7.28 13.94 15.54
N ALA A 54 6.68 14.97 16.14
CA ALA A 54 7.24 16.33 16.13
C ALA A 54 8.56 16.49 16.90
N GLY A 55 9.01 15.46 17.63
CA GLY A 55 10.22 15.45 18.42
C GLY A 55 11.47 15.03 17.65
N ILE A 56 11.33 14.28 16.55
CA ILE A 56 12.47 13.87 15.71
C ILE A 56 12.73 14.87 14.57
N GLY A 57 14.00 15.18 14.31
CA GLY A 57 14.39 16.13 13.26
C GLY A 57 14.16 15.58 11.85
N TYR A 58 14.05 16.49 10.86
CA TYR A 58 13.84 16.13 9.45
C TYR A 58 14.86 15.12 8.90
N LYS A 59 16.10 15.10 9.40
CA LYS A 59 17.13 14.12 9.00
C LYS A 59 16.76 12.69 9.41
N GLU A 60 16.23 12.51 10.62
CA GLU A 60 15.79 11.19 11.10
C GLU A 60 14.55 10.74 10.32
N LYS A 61 13.63 11.66 10.01
CA LYS A 61 12.47 11.37 9.16
C LYS A 61 12.88 11.07 7.71
N ALA A 62 13.88 11.76 7.17
CA ALA A 62 14.43 11.51 5.84
C ALA A 62 15.03 10.10 5.73
N ASP A 63 15.60 9.56 6.80
CA ASP A 63 16.09 8.17 6.82
C ASP A 63 14.96 7.11 6.75
N LEU A 64 13.71 7.51 6.98
CA LEU A 64 12.52 6.66 6.83
C LEU A 64 11.91 6.74 5.42
N VAL A 65 12.42 7.63 4.57
CA VAL A 65 11.90 7.88 3.21
C VAL A 65 12.97 7.56 2.18
N GLU A 66 12.60 6.90 1.10
CA GLU A 66 13.46 6.63 -0.05
C GLU A 66 13.98 7.95 -0.62
N ASN A 67 15.30 8.07 -0.78
CA ASN A 67 15.98 9.31 -1.19
C ASN A 67 15.82 10.49 -0.21
N GLY A 68 15.15 10.29 0.93
CA GLY A 68 14.88 11.32 1.92
C GLY A 68 13.68 12.21 1.60
N ILE A 69 13.45 13.15 2.51
CA ILE A 69 12.53 14.28 2.31
C ILE A 69 13.33 15.54 2.08
N THR A 70 12.82 16.43 1.24
CA THR A 70 13.46 17.74 1.06
C THR A 70 13.34 18.59 2.32
N GLN A 71 14.23 19.57 2.48
CA GLN A 71 14.17 20.49 3.63
C GLN A 71 12.86 21.27 3.70
N HIS A 72 12.25 21.55 2.54
CA HIS A 72 10.97 22.26 2.47
C HIS A 72 9.85 21.39 3.04
N GLU A 73 9.71 20.16 2.54
CA GLU A 73 8.70 19.20 3.01
C GLU A 73 8.85 18.87 4.50
N GLY A 74 10.09 18.65 4.96
CA GLY A 74 10.35 18.40 6.37
C GLY A 74 9.97 19.57 7.28
N HIS A 75 10.13 20.81 6.80
CA HIS A 75 9.75 22.01 7.55
C HIS A 75 8.23 22.22 7.55
N GLU A 76 7.54 21.94 6.44
CA GLU A 76 6.08 21.99 6.39
C GLU A 76 5.46 20.94 7.32
N LEU A 77 5.95 19.70 7.25
CA LEU A 77 5.52 18.64 8.15
C LEU A 77 5.79 18.99 9.62
N ASP A 78 6.98 19.51 9.97
CA ASP A 78 7.27 19.93 11.35
C ASP A 78 6.35 21.07 11.81
N SER A 79 6.12 22.06 10.95
CA SER A 79 5.23 23.19 11.24
C SER A 79 3.80 22.73 11.52
N GLU A 80 3.26 21.84 10.68
CA GLU A 80 1.91 21.29 10.85
C GLU A 80 1.84 20.39 12.08
N LEU A 81 2.76 19.44 12.26
CA LEU A 81 2.80 18.59 13.47
C LEU A 81 2.91 19.42 14.76
N ARG A 82 3.63 20.55 14.72
CA ARG A 82 3.76 21.46 15.86
C ARG A 82 2.51 22.32 16.08
N LYS A 83 1.74 22.57 15.03
CA LYS A 83 0.43 23.21 15.10
C LYS A 83 -0.60 22.25 15.65
N ASP A 84 -0.65 21.02 15.13
CA ASP A 84 -1.46 19.91 15.62
C ASP A 84 -1.19 19.61 17.10
N TYR A 85 0.09 19.59 17.50
CA TYR A 85 0.46 19.42 18.90
C TYR A 85 -0.13 20.52 19.80
N ARG A 86 -0.11 21.77 19.33
CA ARG A 86 -0.64 22.92 20.08
C ARG A 86 -2.17 22.92 20.12
N ASP A 87 -2.81 22.44 19.06
CA ASP A 87 -4.26 22.39 18.94
C ASP A 87 -4.87 21.11 19.58
N GLY A 88 -4.02 20.15 19.93
CA GLY A 88 -4.41 18.90 20.60
C GLY A 88 -4.84 17.80 19.63
N GLU A 89 -4.37 17.89 18.38
CA GLU A 89 -4.69 16.99 17.26
C GLU A 89 -3.78 15.76 17.25
N LEU A 90 -2.69 15.79 18.02
CA LEU A 90 -1.79 14.66 18.23
C LEU A 90 -2.20 13.80 19.45
N PRO A 91 -1.92 12.49 19.43
CA PRO A 91 -1.20 11.75 18.38
C PRO A 91 -2.09 11.33 17.20
N TYR A 92 -1.51 11.31 15.99
CA TYR A 92 -2.10 10.60 14.86
C TYR A 92 -2.06 9.09 15.06
N ASN A 93 -3.15 8.43 14.73
CA ASN A 93 -3.24 6.98 14.71
C ASN A 93 -3.07 6.47 13.27
N PHE A 94 -2.05 5.66 13.05
CA PHE A 94 -1.77 4.99 11.78
C PHE A 94 -2.18 3.53 11.88
N ASP A 95 -3.35 3.19 11.34
CA ASP A 95 -3.82 1.83 11.26
C ASP A 95 -3.44 1.24 9.90
N VAL A 96 -2.50 0.30 9.90
CA VAL A 96 -2.06 -0.34 8.66
C VAL A 96 -2.98 -1.54 8.42
N ILE A 97 -3.80 -1.47 7.37
CA ILE A 97 -4.82 -2.48 7.10
C ILE A 97 -4.19 -3.74 6.49
N ASN A 98 -3.30 -3.54 5.52
CA ASN A 98 -2.73 -4.61 4.73
C ASN A 98 -1.41 -4.16 4.10
N VAL A 99 -0.46 -5.09 3.94
CA VAL A 99 0.81 -4.87 3.25
C VAL A 99 0.94 -5.94 2.18
N VAL A 100 1.03 -5.53 0.91
CA VAL A 100 1.16 -6.44 -0.25
C VAL A 100 2.44 -6.15 -1.01
N GLN A 101 3.01 -7.18 -1.62
CA GLN A 101 4.18 -7.00 -2.47
C GLN A 101 3.75 -6.51 -3.84
N THR A 102 4.34 -5.41 -4.31
CA THR A 102 4.03 -4.83 -5.64
C THR A 102 5.13 -5.09 -6.66
N GLY A 103 6.34 -5.40 -6.22
CA GLY A 103 7.48 -5.64 -7.09
C GLY A 103 8.68 -6.21 -6.33
N GLU A 104 9.78 -6.44 -7.04
CA GLU A 104 11.01 -6.88 -6.42
C GLU A 104 11.55 -5.78 -5.47
N GLY A 105 11.60 -6.06 -4.17
CA GLY A 105 11.95 -5.06 -3.16
C GLY A 105 10.94 -3.91 -3.03
N GLN A 106 9.69 -4.08 -3.47
CA GLN A 106 8.64 -3.06 -3.37
C GLN A 106 7.39 -3.63 -2.70
N GLY A 107 6.85 -2.89 -1.74
CA GLY A 107 5.62 -3.20 -1.03
C GLY A 107 4.63 -2.04 -1.11
N LEU A 108 3.36 -2.32 -0.88
CA LEU A 108 2.30 -1.34 -0.76
C LEU A 108 1.54 -1.61 0.53
N ALA A 109 1.57 -0.66 1.45
CA ALA A 109 0.81 -0.70 2.69
C ALA A 109 -0.39 0.23 2.58
N ASN A 110 -1.59 -0.32 2.77
CA ASN A 110 -2.78 0.51 2.92
C ASN A 110 -2.86 0.99 4.37
N VAL A 111 -2.82 2.30 4.57
CA VAL A 111 -2.79 2.88 5.91
C VAL A 111 -3.93 3.85 6.07
N THR A 112 -4.71 3.65 7.13
CA THR A 112 -5.74 4.56 7.59
C THR A 112 -5.16 5.50 8.63
N ILE A 113 -5.12 6.77 8.27
CA ILE A 113 -4.67 7.87 9.12
C ILE A 113 -5.89 8.43 9.81
N SER A 114 -5.85 8.54 11.14
CA SER A 114 -6.93 9.08 11.96
C SER A 114 -6.36 10.04 12.99
N GLY A 115 -7.09 11.11 13.31
CA GLY A 115 -6.71 12.05 14.37
C GLY A 115 -7.95 12.59 15.09
N PRO A 116 -7.84 13.01 16.36
CA PRO A 116 -8.96 13.55 17.15
C PRO A 116 -9.65 14.77 16.51
N LYS A 117 -8.94 15.52 15.66
CA LYS A 117 -9.49 16.66 14.91
C LYS A 117 -9.57 16.46 13.41
N MET A 118 -9.10 15.33 12.92
CA MET A 118 -9.24 14.96 11.52
C MET A 118 -10.73 14.65 11.25
N PRO A 119 -11.40 15.35 10.32
CA PRO A 119 -12.86 15.27 10.15
C PRO A 119 -13.34 13.86 9.74
N ALA A 120 -12.48 13.13 9.03
CA ALA A 120 -12.70 11.73 8.70
C ALA A 120 -11.35 11.00 8.57
N PRO A 121 -11.29 9.70 8.93
CA PRO A 121 -10.10 8.90 8.73
C PRO A 121 -9.81 8.76 7.22
N GLN A 122 -8.54 8.93 6.84
CA GLN A 122 -8.09 8.85 5.45
C GLN A 122 -7.30 7.57 5.22
N THR A 123 -7.83 6.68 4.38
CA THR A 123 -7.12 5.47 3.95
C THR A 123 -6.35 5.75 2.67
N VAL A 124 -5.04 5.63 2.73
CA VAL A 124 -4.16 5.84 1.60
C VAL A 124 -3.20 4.67 1.37
N PRO A 125 -2.99 4.29 0.10
CA PRO A 125 -1.96 3.33 -0.26
C PRO A 125 -0.59 4.03 -0.17
N LEU A 126 0.29 3.51 0.67
CA LEU A 126 1.66 3.98 0.84
C LEU A 126 2.62 2.94 0.29
N GLN A 127 3.46 3.35 -0.66
CA GLN A 127 4.47 2.49 -1.25
C GLN A 127 5.69 2.42 -0.34
N LEU A 128 6.22 1.22 -0.18
CA LEU A 128 7.45 0.91 0.55
C LEU A 128 8.47 0.32 -0.40
N VAL A 129 9.73 0.63 -0.14
CA VAL A 129 10.87 0.17 -0.93
C VAL A 129 11.91 -0.42 0.00
N ASP A 130 12.46 -1.56 -0.37
CA ASP A 130 13.56 -2.21 0.30
C ASP A 130 14.89 -1.70 -0.27
N GLN A 131 15.67 -1.03 0.58
CA GLN A 131 17.05 -0.61 0.29
C GLN A 131 18.05 -1.26 1.26
N GLY A 132 17.76 -2.47 1.74
CA GLY A 132 18.43 -3.10 2.89
C GLY A 132 17.74 -2.81 4.22
N ARG A 133 16.77 -1.90 4.20
CA ARG A 133 15.70 -1.70 5.20
C ARG A 133 14.47 -1.21 4.47
N TRP A 134 13.29 -1.54 4.97
CA TRP A 134 12.03 -1.01 4.45
C TRP A 134 11.93 0.48 4.75
N VAL A 135 11.76 1.28 3.70
CA VAL A 135 11.53 2.74 3.77
C VAL A 135 10.29 3.09 2.97
N LEU A 136 9.68 4.23 3.29
CA LEU A 136 8.54 4.76 2.54
C LEU A 136 9.04 5.37 1.22
N SER A 137 8.36 5.12 0.10
CA SER A 137 8.71 5.82 -1.16
C SER A 137 8.49 7.33 -1.00
N HIS A 138 9.32 8.14 -1.67
CA HIS A 138 9.24 9.60 -1.62
C HIS A 138 7.82 10.11 -1.95
N ASP A 139 7.22 9.60 -3.02
CA ASP A 139 5.86 9.97 -3.45
C ASP A 139 4.81 9.71 -2.35
N SER A 140 4.90 8.56 -1.69
CA SER A 140 3.98 8.20 -0.60
C SER A 140 4.22 9.03 0.66
N ALA A 141 5.47 9.41 0.94
CA ALA A 141 5.80 10.32 2.02
C ALA A 141 5.23 11.72 1.76
N THR A 142 5.42 12.27 0.55
CA THR A 142 4.85 13.55 0.16
C THR A 142 3.32 13.51 0.23
N GLN A 143 2.69 12.44 -0.26
CA GLN A 143 1.23 12.28 -0.16
C GLN A 143 0.74 12.29 1.29
N LEU A 144 1.43 11.58 2.19
CA LEU A 144 1.13 11.60 3.61
C LEU A 144 1.26 13.00 4.21
N MET A 145 2.30 13.75 3.85
CA MET A 145 2.50 15.12 4.31
C MET A 145 1.41 16.06 3.82
N GLN A 146 0.98 15.92 2.56
CA GLN A 146 -0.12 16.70 2.01
C GLN A 146 -1.42 16.44 2.78
N ILE A 147 -1.68 15.21 3.20
CA ILE A 147 -2.85 14.85 4.02
C ILE A 147 -2.79 15.51 5.39
N LEU A 148 -1.63 15.44 6.05
CA LEU A 148 -1.42 16.07 7.34
C LEU A 148 -1.46 17.60 7.26
N ALA A 149 -1.04 18.20 6.15
CA ALA A 149 -1.10 19.66 5.95
C ALA A 149 -2.48 20.17 5.47
N ALA A 150 -3.38 19.30 5.02
CA ALA A 150 -4.65 19.69 4.41
C ALA A 150 -5.88 19.55 5.32
N HIS A 151 -5.71 19.09 6.56
CA HIS A 151 -6.79 18.96 7.54
C HIS A 151 -6.79 20.10 8.56
#